data_AF-A0A969VDH3-F1
#
_entry.id   AF-A0A969VDH3-F1
#
_cell.length_a   1.000
_cell.length_b   1.000
_cell.length_c   1.000
_cell.angle_alpha   90.00
_cell.angle_beta   90.00
_cell.angle_gamma   90.00
#
_symmetry.space_group_name_H-M   'P 1'
#
loop_
_entity.id
_entity.type
_entity.pdbx_description
1 polymer ?
#
loop_
_entity_poly.entity_id
_entity_poly.type
_entity_poly.pdbx_seq_one_letter_code
_entity_poly.pdbx_strand_id
1 'polypeptide(L)' 'AKPDAIENLVIGGQEGDYSAKMCVNLETALLAAKTFAASGKLENYLCWEEEKPLVMLS' A
#
# COMPACT_ATOMS: atom_id res chain seq x y z
N ALA A 1 7.01 14.07 -5.90
CA ALA A 1 6.16 13.48 -4.84
C ALA A 1 4.72 13.48 -5.34
N LYS A 2 3.94 12.42 -5.08
CA LYS A 2 2.50 12.46 -5.36
C LYS A 2 1.83 13.48 -4.41
N PRO A 3 0.76 14.17 -4.85
CA PRO A 3 0.01 15.08 -3.97
C PRO A 3 -0.61 14.32 -2.79
N ASP A 4 -0.84 15.00 -1.67
CA ASP A 4 -1.67 14.54 -0.54
C ASP A 4 -3.16 14.53 -0.93
N ALA A 5 -3.48 13.83 -2.01
CA ALA A 5 -4.83 13.58 -2.46
C ALA A 5 -5.39 12.31 -1.81
N ILE A 6 -6.71 12.25 -1.69
CA ILE A 6 -7.44 11.05 -1.29
C ILE A 6 -8.07 10.43 -2.54
N GLU A 7 -7.93 9.11 -2.65
CA GLU A 7 -8.57 8.25 -3.64
C GLU A 7 -9.67 7.45 -2.93
N ASN A 8 -10.90 7.55 -3.41
CA ASN A 8 -12.00 6.75 -2.91
C ASN A 8 -12.05 5.43 -3.69
N LEU A 9 -11.77 4.31 -3.03
CA LEU A 9 -11.59 3.01 -3.66
C LEU A 9 -12.35 1.91 -2.91
N VAL A 10 -12.75 0.88 -3.66
CA VAL A 10 -13.29 -0.37 -3.10
C VAL A 10 -12.17 -1.41 -3.05
N ILE A 11 -11.70 -1.76 -1.85
CA ILE A 11 -10.69 -2.81 -1.63
C ILE A 11 -11.33 -3.95 -0.84
N GLY A 12 -11.23 -5.19 -1.35
CA GLY A 12 -11.79 -6.37 -0.66
C GLY A 12 -13.31 -6.32 -0.49
N GLY A 13 -14.03 -5.53 -1.29
CA GLY A 13 -15.47 -5.30 -1.18
C GLY A 13 -15.86 -4.20 -0.20
N GLN A 14 -14.90 -3.50 0.40
CA GLN A 14 -15.15 -2.38 1.29
C GLN A 14 -14.75 -1.05 0.63
N GLU A 15 -15.66 -0.08 0.63
CA GLU A 15 -15.36 1.31 0.28
C GLU A 15 -14.49 1.98 1.34
N GLY A 16 -13.49 2.74 0.91
CA GLY A 16 -12.61 3.48 1.80
C GLY A 16 -11.89 4.63 1.12
N ASP A 17 -11.49 5.60 1.94
CA ASP A 17 -10.65 6.72 1.55
C ASP A 17 -9.18 6.33 1.77
N TYR A 18 -8.42 6.26 0.68
CA TYR A 18 -7.00 5.89 0.70
C TYR A 18 -6.16 7.07 0.24
N SER A 19 -4.99 7.27 0.84
CA SER A 19 -4.08 8.28 0.32
C SER A 19 -3.58 7.89 -1.07
N ALA A 20 -3.63 8.83 -2.03
CA ALA A 20 -3.13 8.64 -3.38
C ALA A 20 -1.65 8.20 -3.42
N LYS A 21 -0.89 8.53 -2.36
CA LYS A 21 0.51 8.11 -2.17
C LYS A 21 0.67 6.59 -1.98
N MET A 22 -0.35 5.92 -1.43
CA MET A 22 -0.37 4.46 -1.25
C MET A 22 -0.80 3.73 -2.53
N CYS A 23 -1.45 4.43 -3.45
CA CYS A 23 -1.95 3.84 -4.69
C CYS A 23 -0.81 3.70 -5.70
N VAL A 24 -0.55 2.47 -6.16
CA VAL A 24 0.42 2.17 -7.23
C VAL A 24 -0.31 1.56 -8.43
N ASN A 25 0.33 1.55 -9.59
CA ASN A 25 -0.26 0.89 -10.76
C ASN A 25 -0.20 -0.65 -10.60
N LEU A 26 -0.97 -1.36 -11.44
CA LEU A 26 -1.09 -2.81 -11.38
C LEU A 26 0.26 -3.52 -11.57
N GLU A 27 1.10 -3.04 -12.49
CA GLU A 27 2.41 -3.64 -12.76
C GLU A 27 3.31 -3.64 -11.53
N THR A 28 3.38 -2.50 -10.82
CA THR A 28 4.14 -2.36 -9.58
C THR A 28 3.56 -3.23 -8.46
N ALA A 29 2.23 -3.30 -8.33
CA ALA A 29 1.58 -4.17 -7.35
C ALA A 29 1.93 -5.65 -7.59
N LEU A 30 1.90 -6.09 -8.85
CA LEU A 30 2.26 -7.46 -9.23
C LEU A 30 3.74 -7.75 -9.01
N LEU A 31 4.62 -6.78 -9.27
CA LEU A 31 6.06 -6.92 -8.99
C LEU A 31 6.29 -7.16 -7.50
N ALA A 32 5.68 -6.34 -6.63
CA ALA A 32 5.80 -6.48 -5.19
C ALA A 32 5.32 -7.85 -4.69
N ALA A 33 4.16 -8.32 -5.19
CA ALA A 33 3.62 -9.63 -4.85
C ALA A 33 4.55 -10.78 -5.27
N LYS A 34 5.13 -10.70 -6.48
CA LYS A 34 6.09 -11.71 -6.98
C LYS A 34 7.37 -11.74 -6.16
N THR A 35 7.94 -10.58 -5.84
CA THR A 35 9.17 -10.48 -5.04
C THR A 35 8.96 -11.07 -3.66
N PHE A 36 7.83 -10.76 -3.01
CA PHE A 36 7.49 -11.37 -1.73
C PHE A 36 7.28 -12.89 -1.85
N ALA A 37 6.51 -13.35 -2.84
CA ALA A 37 6.27 -14.78 -3.03
C ALA A 37 7.55 -15.59 -3.31
N ALA A 38 8.50 -15.01 -4.04
CA ALA A 38 9.75 -15.68 -4.41
C ALA A 38 10.82 -15.65 -3.31
N SER A 39 10.86 -14.59 -2.49
CA SER A 39 11.99 -14.33 -1.59
C SER A 39 11.64 -14.05 -0.13
N GLY A 40 10.36 -13.82 0.17
CA GLY A 40 9.88 -13.35 1.47
C GLY A 40 10.26 -11.91 1.82
N LYS A 41 10.81 -11.14 0.86
CA LYS A 41 11.29 -9.77 1.07
C LYS A 41 10.35 -8.72 0.46
N LEU A 42 10.50 -7.49 0.94
CA LEU A 42 9.86 -6.31 0.37
C LEU A 42 10.52 -5.91 -0.95
N GLU A 43 9.72 -5.39 -1.89
CA GLU A 43 10.22 -4.90 -3.18
C GLU A 43 10.95 -3.57 -3.01
N ASN A 44 12.17 -3.48 -3.54
CA ASN A 44 13.08 -2.36 -3.32
C ASN A 44 12.70 -1.11 -4.12
N TYR A 45 11.92 -1.25 -5.20
CA TYR A 45 11.44 -0.11 -5.99
C TYR A 45 10.25 0.63 -5.36
N LEU A 46 9.75 0.13 -4.22
CA LEU A 46 8.66 0.76 -3.48
C LEU A 46 9.18 1.48 -2.23
N CYS A 47 8.57 2.62 -1.93
CA CYS A 47 8.71 3.28 -0.64
C CYS A 47 7.71 2.66 0.35
N TRP A 48 8.16 1.74 1.18
CA TRP A 48 7.32 1.14 2.23
C TRP A 48 7.22 2.08 3.43
N GLU A 49 6.00 2.33 3.89
CA GLU A 49 5.76 3.01 5.18
C GLU A 49 5.53 1.95 6.26
N GLU A 50 6.07 2.18 7.45
CA GLU A 50 5.78 1.31 8.60
C GLU A 50 4.30 1.43 8.99
N GLU A 51 3.71 0.30 9.37
CA GLU A 51 2.37 0.31 9.95
C GLU A 51 2.39 1.12 11.25
N LYS A 52 1.50 2.11 11.35
CA LYS A 52 1.34 2.84 12.60
C LYS A 52 0.72 1.90 13.63
N PRO A 53 1.25 1.85 14.87
CA PRO A 53 0.62 1.09 15.93
C PRO A 53 -0.83 1.51 16.07
N LEU A 54 -1.75 0.54 16.04
CA LEU A 54 -3.12 0.79 16.48
C LEU A 54 -3.02 1.29 17.92
N VAL A 55 -3.49 2.51 18.16
CA VAL A 55 -3.47 3.10 19.51
C VAL A 55 -4.11 2.09 20.46
N MET A 56 -3.33 1.57 21.40
CA MET A 56 -3.86 0.82 22.53
C MET A 56 -4.72 1.81 23.31
N LEU A 57 -6.05 1.74 23.13
CA LEU A 57 -7.00 2.49 23.95
C LEU A 57 -6.74 2.08 25.42
N SER A 58 -6.17 3.00 26.19
CA SER A 58 -6.06 2.93 27.65
C SER A 58 -7.41 3.15 28.30
#